data_AF-A0A4R9XQL6-F1
#
_entry.id   AF-A0A4R9XQL6-F1
#
_cell.length_a   1.000
_cell.length_b   1.000
_cell.length_c   1.000
_cell.angle_alpha   90.00
_cell.angle_beta   90.00
_cell.angle_gamma   90.00
#
_symmetry.space_group_name_H-M   'P 1'
#
loop_
_entity.id
_entity.type
_entity.pdbx_description
1 polymer ?
#
loop_
_entity_poly.entity_id
_entity_poly.type
_entity_poly.pdbx_seq_one_letter_code
_entity_poly.pdbx_strand_id
1 'polypeptide(L)' 'MRLTGRFPISAAIHLRALPAVVDAVAPLAVLAASGIADGRDVAAAFALGAAGA' A
#
# COMPACT_ATOMS: atom_id res chain seq x y z
N MET A 1 12.26 28.92 -0.71
CA MET A 1 11.61 27.91 -1.56
C MET A 1 11.30 26.70 -0.68
N ARG A 2 10.09 26.66 -0.09
CA ARG A 2 9.62 25.58 0.79
C ARG A 2 8.59 24.76 0.02
N LEU A 3 8.88 23.49 -0.23
CA LEU A 3 7.92 22.51 -0.79
C LEU A 3 6.96 22.02 0.32
N THR A 4 6.27 22.95 0.98
CA THR A 4 5.21 22.66 1.96
C THR A 4 3.87 22.46 1.24
N GLY A 5 3.83 21.47 0.37
CA GLY A 5 2.61 20.97 -0.27
C GLY A 5 2.57 19.47 -0.08
N ARG A 6 1.94 19.02 1.01
CA ARG A 6 1.70 17.61 1.31
C ARG A 6 0.68 17.08 0.30
N PHE A 7 1.14 16.72 -0.89
CA PHE A 7 0.38 15.94 -1.84
C PHE A 7 0.14 14.56 -1.21
N PRO A 8 -1.10 14.15 -0.87
CA PRO A 8 -1.39 12.88 -0.20
C PRO A 8 -1.36 11.69 -1.17
N ILE A 9 -0.45 11.72 -2.16
CA ILE A 9 -0.36 10.69 -3.19
C ILE A 9 0.40 9.47 -2.64
N SER A 10 1.20 9.67 -1.60
CA SER A 10 2.19 8.69 -1.10
C SER A 10 1.64 7.60 -0.16
N ALA A 11 0.32 7.40 -0.01
CA ALA A 11 -0.21 6.29 0.82
C ALA A 11 -1.66 5.89 0.47
N ALA A 12 -2.48 6.84 0.01
CA ALA A 12 -3.94 6.66 -0.01
C ALA A 12 -4.48 5.79 -1.17
N ILE A 13 -3.76 5.67 -2.28
CA ILE A 13 -4.29 4.98 -3.48
C ILE A 13 -4.00 3.47 -3.43
N HIS A 14 -2.82 3.05 -2.99
CA HIS A 14 -2.40 1.64 -3.11
C HIS A 14 -2.99 0.73 -2.02
N LEU A 15 -2.90 1.10 -0.74
CA LEU A 15 -3.46 0.30 0.36
C LEU A 15 -4.98 0.13 0.24
N ARG A 16 -5.68 1.15 -0.27
CA ARG A 16 -7.14 1.09 -0.48
C ARG A 16 -7.55 0.03 -1.50
N ALA A 17 -6.76 -0.14 -2.58
CA ALA A 17 -7.08 -1.10 -3.64
C ALA A 17 -6.61 -2.53 -3.32
N LEU A 18 -5.74 -2.69 -2.31
CA LEU A 18 -5.04 -3.94 -2.02
C LEU A 18 -5.98 -5.14 -1.78
N PRO A 19 -7.07 -5.04 -1.00
CA PRO A 19 -7.95 -6.18 -0.78
C PRO A 19 -8.59 -6.71 -2.07
N ALA A 20 -9.06 -5.81 -2.94
CA ALA A 20 -9.69 -6.18 -4.20
C ALA A 20 -8.70 -6.86 -5.16
N VAL A 21 -7.43 -6.45 -5.14
CA VAL A 21 -6.39 -7.10 -5.94
C VAL A 21 -6.07 -8.49 -5.39
N VAL A 22 -5.89 -8.62 -4.07
CA VAL A 22 -5.63 -9.90 -3.40
C VAL A 22 -6.72 -10.91 -3.74
N ASP A 23 -7.99 -10.49 -3.64
CA ASP A 23 -9.13 -11.35 -3.97
C ASP A 23 -9.14 -11.76 -5.46
N ALA A 24 -8.80 -10.83 -6.36
CA ALA A 24 -8.85 -11.06 -7.80
C ALA A 24 -7.76 -11.99 -8.32
N VAL A 25 -6.60 -12.04 -7.67
CA VAL A 25 -5.43 -12.82 -8.15
C VAL A 25 -5.13 -14.06 -7.32
N ALA A 26 -5.91 -14.32 -6.27
CA ALA A 26 -5.77 -15.53 -5.48
C ALA A 26 -5.75 -16.79 -6.39
N PRO A 27 -4.80 -17.72 -6.18
CA PRO A 27 -3.90 -17.86 -5.02
C PRO A 27 -2.51 -17.21 -5.19
N LEU A 28 -2.31 -16.32 -6.16
CA LEU A 28 -1.01 -15.69 -6.39
C LEU A 28 -0.67 -14.69 -5.28
N ALA A 29 0.59 -14.68 -4.86
CA ALA A 29 1.08 -13.75 -3.86
C ALA A 29 1.18 -12.31 -4.41
N VAL A 30 0.76 -11.33 -3.62
CA VAL A 30 0.77 -9.89 -3.97
C VAL A 30 1.80 -9.15 -3.12
N LEU A 31 2.61 -8.31 -3.76
CA LEU A 31 3.53 -7.37 -3.08
C LEU A 31 2.96 -5.95 -3.14
N ALA A 32 2.90 -5.27 -2.01
CA ALA A 32 2.78 -3.81 -2.02
C ALA A 32 4.15 -3.21 -2.36
N ALA A 33 4.21 -2.23 -3.26
CA ALA A 33 5.50 -1.73 -3.77
C ALA A 33 5.59 -0.20 -3.84
N SER A 34 4.52 0.53 -3.53
CA SER A 34 4.49 2.00 -3.61
C SER A 34 3.59 2.60 -2.55
N GLY A 35 3.98 3.78 -2.04
CA GLY A 35 3.24 4.49 -1.02
C GLY A 35 3.41 3.95 0.40
N ILE A 36 4.52 3.24 0.66
CA ILE A 36 4.98 2.88 2.00
C ILE A 36 5.88 4.01 2.50
N ALA A 37 5.43 4.80 3.47
CA ALA A 37 6.22 5.89 4.05
C ALA A 37 6.99 5.44 5.30
N ASP A 38 6.37 4.58 6.12
CA ASP A 38 6.99 4.03 7.32
C ASP A 38 6.44 2.62 7.67
N GLY A 39 6.90 2.06 8.79
CA GLY A 39 6.53 0.71 9.22
C GLY A 39 5.03 0.50 9.50
N ARG A 40 4.24 1.56 9.69
CA ARG A 40 2.79 1.45 9.87
C ARG A 40 2.10 1.09 8.55
N ASP A 41 2.59 1.62 7.43
CA ASP A 41 2.07 1.28 6.11
C ASP A 41 2.42 -0.17 5.75
N VAL A 42 3.61 -0.64 6.15
CA VAL A 42 4.02 -2.05 6.04
C VAL A 42 3.06 -2.94 6.83
N ALA A 43 2.79 -2.60 8.10
CA ALA A 43 1.86 -3.35 8.93
C ALA A 43 0.44 -3.38 8.34
N ALA A 44 -0.02 -2.25 7.77
CA ALA A 44 -1.30 -2.17 7.10
C ALA A 44 -1.34 -3.04 5.83
N ALA A 45 -0.27 -3.09 5.03
CA ALA A 45 -0.20 -3.93 3.83
C ALA A 45 -0.36 -5.43 4.16
N PHE A 46 0.33 -5.90 5.20
CA PHE A 46 0.18 -7.27 5.68
C PHE A 46 -1.23 -7.57 6.21
N ALA A 47 -1.82 -6.63 6.97
CA ALA A 47 -3.19 -6.79 7.47
C ALA A 47 -4.24 -6.88 6.35
N LEU A 48 -3.95 -6.31 5.18
CA LEU A 48 -4.82 -6.33 4.01
C LEU A 48 -4.54 -7.49 3.04
N GLY A 49 -3.64 -8.42 3.39
CA GLY A 49 -3.41 -9.66 2.65
C GLY A 49 -2.22 -9.64 1.67
N ALA A 50 -1.36 -8.61 1.70
CA ALA A 50 -0.12 -8.66 0.95
C ALA A 50 0.89 -9.64 1.57
N ALA A 51 1.70 -10.27 0.71
CA ALA A 51 2.80 -11.14 1.10
C ALA A 51 4.09 -10.36 1.43
N GLY A 52 4.16 -9.07 1.08
CA GLY A 52 5.30 -8.18 1.32
C GLY A 52 4.99 -6.72 0.99
N ALA A 53 5.87 -5.80 1.38
CA ALA A 53 5.74 -4.34 1.24
C ALA A 53 7.06 -3.67 0.85
#